data_AF-A0A7J9JAC5-F1
#
_entry.id   AF-A0A7J9JAC5-F1
#
_cell.length_a   1.000
_cell.length_b   1.000
_cell.length_c   1.000
_cell.angle_alpha   90.00
_cell.angle_beta   90.00
_cell.angle_gamma   90.00
#
_symmetry.space_group_name_H-M   'P 1'
#
loop_
_entity.id
_entity.type
_entity.pdbx_description
1 polymer ?
#
loop_
_entity_poly.entity_id
_entity_poly.type
_entity_poly.pdbx_seq_one_letter_code
_entity_poly.pdbx_strand_id
1 'polypeptide(L)'
;MLFQTPCGHNFCLKCFQKWIGQGKRTCAKCRSTIPSKMASQPRINSTLVSVIRMAKLSKSNVAAGPLKVYHFIHNQDRPDKAFTTERAQKAGKANAASGKIFVTVPPDHFGPITAENDPARNQGVLVGECWEDRLECRQWGAHLPHVAGIAGQSNHGSQSVALSGGYEDDEDHGEWFLYTGSGGRDLSGNKRTSKEQSFDQKFEKMNEALRVSCKHGYPVRVVRQVSLFVVLVY
;
A
#
# COMPACT_ATOMS: atom_id res chain seq x y z
N MET A 1 -23.84 -13.64 3.65
CA MET A 1 -25.25 -14.00 3.98
C MET A 1 -25.82 -12.92 4.87
N LEU A 2 -27.01 -12.41 4.56
CA LEU A 2 -27.61 -11.28 5.25
C LEU A 2 -28.60 -11.74 6.31
N PHE A 3 -28.52 -11.11 7.47
CA PHE A 3 -29.32 -11.33 8.65
C PHE A 3 -30.13 -10.08 8.92
N GLN A 4 -31.43 -10.24 9.16
CA GLN A 4 -32.39 -9.16 9.38
C GLN A 4 -32.80 -9.12 10.84
N THR A 5 -32.49 -8.02 11.54
CA THR A 5 -32.98 -7.79 12.91
C THR A 5 -34.46 -7.40 12.92
N PRO A 6 -35.18 -7.53 14.06
CA PRO A 6 -36.61 -7.20 14.15
C PRO A 6 -36.90 -5.73 13.88
N CYS A 7 -35.91 -4.85 14.13
CA CYS A 7 -35.98 -3.43 13.85
C CYS A 7 -35.71 -3.07 12.37
N GLY A 8 -35.74 -4.02 11.45
CA GLY A 8 -35.58 -3.73 10.01
C GLY A 8 -34.13 -3.48 9.56
N HIS A 9 -33.13 -3.53 10.46
CA HIS A 9 -31.73 -3.40 10.08
C HIS A 9 -31.05 -4.72 9.66
N ASN A 10 -30.38 -4.66 8.50
CA ASN A 10 -29.66 -5.78 7.89
C ASN A 10 -28.17 -5.76 8.24
N PHE A 11 -27.63 -6.93 8.57
CA PHE A 11 -26.22 -7.15 8.86
C PHE A 11 -25.73 -8.39 8.12
N CYS A 12 -24.43 -8.49 7.89
CA CYS A 12 -23.86 -9.78 7.50
C CYS A 12 -23.96 -10.75 8.70
N LEU A 13 -24.23 -12.04 8.46
CA LEU A 13 -24.37 -13.03 9.54
C LEU A 13 -23.13 -13.04 10.45
N LYS A 14 -21.93 -13.00 9.85
CA LYS A 14 -20.64 -12.92 10.58
C LYS A 14 -20.56 -11.67 11.45
N CYS A 15 -21.03 -10.53 10.94
CA CYS A 15 -21.02 -9.24 11.62
C CYS A 15 -21.97 -9.25 12.81
N PHE A 16 -23.16 -9.84 12.63
CA PHE A 16 -24.14 -10.03 13.69
C PHE A 16 -23.62 -10.99 14.77
N GLN A 17 -23.08 -12.14 14.38
CA GLN A 17 -22.50 -13.12 15.32
C GLN A 17 -21.34 -12.52 16.12
N LYS A 18 -20.44 -11.75 15.48
CA LYS A 18 -19.37 -11.02 16.16
C LYS A 18 -19.92 -10.02 17.18
N TRP A 19 -20.97 -9.28 16.81
CA TRP A 19 -21.61 -8.30 17.68
C TRP A 19 -22.26 -8.95 18.92
N ILE A 20 -23.01 -10.03 18.73
CA ILE A 20 -23.60 -10.80 19.83
C ILE A 20 -22.51 -11.45 20.70
N GLY A 21 -21.44 -11.97 20.08
CA GLY A 21 -20.31 -12.60 20.78
C GLY A 21 -19.55 -11.66 21.71
N GLN A 22 -19.65 -10.34 21.50
CA GLN A 22 -19.15 -9.30 22.41
C GLN A 22 -20.11 -8.97 23.56
N GLY A 23 -21.14 -9.80 23.79
CA GLY A 23 -22.15 -9.59 24.82
C GLY A 23 -23.19 -8.52 24.50
N LYS A 24 -23.16 -7.92 23.31
CA LYS A 24 -24.10 -6.85 22.93
C LYS A 24 -25.44 -7.46 22.51
N ARG A 25 -26.52 -7.10 23.21
CA ARG A 25 -27.89 -7.58 22.94
C ARG A 25 -28.80 -6.54 22.28
N THR A 26 -28.20 -5.55 21.61
CA THR A 26 -28.92 -4.46 20.95
C THR A 26 -28.49 -4.33 19.50
N CYS A 27 -29.36 -3.80 18.64
CA CYS A 27 -29.03 -3.51 17.24
C CYS A 27 -27.90 -2.48 17.15
N ALA A 28 -26.87 -2.77 16.36
CA ALA A 28 -25.72 -1.87 16.18
C ALA A 28 -26.07 -0.52 15.51
N LYS A 29 -27.26 -0.41 14.88
CA LYS A 29 -27.71 0.82 14.20
C LYS A 29 -28.65 1.66 15.07
N CYS A 30 -29.76 1.08 15.52
CA CYS A 30 -30.81 1.81 16.24
C CYS A 30 -30.92 1.45 17.72
N ARG A 31 -30.01 0.60 18.23
CA ARG A 31 -29.96 0.16 19.64
C ARG A 31 -31.19 -0.59 20.16
N SER A 32 -32.18 -0.91 19.32
CA SER A 32 -33.32 -1.74 19.70
C SER A 32 -32.88 -3.12 20.21
N THR A 33 -33.56 -3.64 21.23
CA THR A 33 -33.25 -4.93 21.86
C THR A 33 -33.38 -6.10 20.87
N ILE A 34 -32.41 -7.00 20.88
CA ILE A 34 -32.39 -8.23 20.08
C ILE A 34 -32.92 -9.37 20.95
N PRO A 35 -34.00 -10.07 20.55
CA PRO A 35 -34.56 -11.19 21.30
C PRO A 35 -33.54 -12.30 21.56
N SER A 36 -33.60 -12.93 22.74
CA SER A 36 -32.66 -13.97 23.18
C SER A 36 -32.59 -15.17 22.22
N LYS A 37 -33.76 -15.65 21.76
CA LYS A 37 -33.89 -16.74 20.77
C LYS A 37 -33.23 -16.41 19.44
N MET A 38 -33.22 -15.14 19.07
CA MET A 38 -32.63 -14.65 17.83
C MET A 38 -31.11 -14.48 17.94
N ALA A 39 -30.62 -14.10 19.12
CA ALA A 39 -29.19 -14.02 19.42
C ALA A 39 -28.52 -15.42 19.46
N SER A 40 -29.22 -16.44 19.96
CA SER A 40 -28.71 -17.81 20.05
C SER A 40 -28.79 -18.59 18.74
N GLN A 41 -29.79 -18.32 17.90
CA GLN A 41 -30.00 -19.02 16.63
C GLN A 41 -30.28 -18.04 15.49
N PRO A 42 -29.27 -17.29 15.01
CA PRO A 42 -29.47 -16.33 13.93
C PRO A 42 -29.77 -17.05 12.60
N ARG A 43 -31.00 -16.87 12.10
CA ARG A 43 -31.43 -17.40 10.79
C ARG A 43 -31.21 -16.37 9.68
N ILE A 44 -30.68 -16.85 8.56
CA ILE A 44 -30.49 -16.02 7.36
C ILE A 44 -31.87 -15.77 6.71
N ASN A 45 -32.12 -14.54 6.28
CA ASN A 45 -33.31 -14.24 5.47
C ASN A 45 -32.99 -14.61 4.00
N SER A 46 -33.32 -15.85 3.61
CA SER A 46 -33.04 -16.39 2.28
C SER A 46 -33.76 -15.60 1.18
N THR A 47 -34.99 -15.17 1.40
CA THR A 47 -35.77 -14.34 0.47
C THR A 47 -35.07 -13.01 0.20
N LEU A 48 -34.61 -12.31 1.25
CA LEU A 48 -33.88 -11.05 1.11
C LEU A 48 -32.54 -11.24 0.38
N VAL A 49 -31.85 -12.35 0.64
CA VAL A 49 -30.62 -12.71 -0.10
C VAL A 49 -30.92 -12.95 -1.58
N SER A 50 -32.00 -13.66 -1.91
CA SER A 50 -32.42 -13.91 -3.29
C SER A 50 -32.81 -12.63 -4.01
N VAL A 51 -33.59 -11.75 -3.38
CA VAL A 51 -33.98 -10.45 -3.95
C VAL A 51 -32.76 -9.57 -4.21
N ILE A 52 -31.80 -9.50 -3.28
CA ILE A 52 -30.56 -8.73 -3.47
C ILE A 52 -29.69 -9.30 -4.59
N ARG A 53 -29.66 -10.64 -4.75
CA ARG A 53 -28.97 -11.28 -5.87
C ARG A 53 -29.64 -10.94 -7.20
N MET A 54 -30.97 -11.04 -7.28
CA MET A 54 -31.73 -10.66 -8.47
C MET A 54 -31.57 -9.18 -8.82
N ALA A 55 -31.60 -8.28 -7.82
CA ALA A 55 -31.38 -6.84 -8.01
C ALA A 55 -29.94 -6.49 -8.43
N LYS A 56 -28.95 -7.29 -8.02
CA LYS A 56 -27.57 -7.15 -8.51
C LYS A 56 -27.43 -7.62 -9.95
N LEU A 57 -28.11 -8.71 -10.32
CA LEU A 57 -28.14 -9.22 -11.69
C LEU A 57 -28.89 -8.27 -12.64
N SER A 58 -29.97 -7.63 -12.19
CA SER A 58 -30.68 -6.63 -13.00
C SER A 58 -29.88 -5.33 -13.17
N LYS A 59 -29.05 -4.94 -12.19
CA LYS A 59 -28.06 -3.86 -12.35
C LYS A 59 -26.97 -4.17 -13.38
N SER A 60 -26.74 -5.44 -13.70
CA SER A 60 -25.83 -5.85 -14.78
C SER A 60 -26.44 -5.72 -16.18
N ASN A 61 -27.76 -5.53 -16.30
CA ASN A 61 -28.48 -5.37 -17.57
C ASN A 61 -28.66 -3.91 -18.00
N VAL A 62 -28.04 -2.95 -17.30
CA VAL A 62 -27.92 -1.57 -17.80
C VAL A 62 -26.70 -1.52 -18.70
N ALA A 63 -26.92 -1.62 -20.01
CA ALA A 63 -25.97 -1.47 -21.11
C ALA A 63 -24.56 -2.03 -20.83
N ALA A 64 -24.26 -3.21 -21.38
CA ALA A 64 -22.90 -3.72 -21.48
C ALA A 64 -22.04 -2.75 -22.30
N GLY A 65 -21.51 -1.73 -21.66
CA GLY A 65 -20.28 -1.09 -22.11
C GLY A 65 -19.19 -2.15 -22.22
N PRO A 66 -18.19 -1.96 -23.10
CA PRO A 66 -17.17 -2.97 -23.35
C PRO A 66 -16.57 -3.45 -22.01
N LEU A 67 -16.50 -4.77 -21.85
CA LEU A 67 -15.85 -5.39 -20.69
C LEU A 67 -14.49 -4.71 -20.50
N LYS A 68 -14.29 -4.07 -19.36
CA LYS A 68 -13.04 -3.38 -19.07
C LYS A 68 -11.98 -4.46 -18.82
N VAL A 69 -11.33 -4.90 -19.89
CA VAL A 69 -10.24 -5.88 -19.84
C VAL A 69 -9.08 -5.23 -19.11
N TYR A 70 -8.72 -5.78 -17.95
CA TYR A 70 -7.53 -5.37 -17.23
C TYR A 70 -6.37 -6.22 -17.73
N HIS A 71 -5.49 -5.62 -18.53
CA HIS A 71 -4.26 -6.27 -18.97
C HIS A 71 -3.26 -6.26 -17.80
N PHE A 72 -2.93 -7.45 -17.29
CA PHE A 72 -1.84 -7.64 -16.34
C PHE A 72 -0.58 -8.05 -17.11
N ILE A 73 0.54 -7.39 -16.83
CA ILE A 73 1.84 -7.69 -17.44
C ILE A 73 2.70 -8.36 -16.37
N HIS A 74 3.10 -9.61 -16.61
CA HIS A 74 4.04 -10.33 -15.74
C HIS A 74 5.41 -9.64 -15.76
N ASN A 75 6.19 -9.79 -14.69
CA ASN A 75 7.47 -9.10 -14.57
C ASN A 75 8.43 -9.44 -15.72
N GLN A 76 8.48 -10.70 -16.16
CA GLN A 76 9.34 -11.11 -17.27
C GLN A 76 8.98 -10.47 -18.62
N ASP A 77 7.72 -10.06 -18.79
CA ASP A 77 7.22 -9.45 -20.03
C ASP A 77 7.33 -7.92 -20.01
N ARG A 78 7.86 -7.33 -18.92
CA ARG A 78 8.11 -5.90 -18.83
C ARG A 78 9.39 -5.55 -19.59
N PRO A 79 9.45 -4.37 -20.22
CA PRO A 79 10.69 -3.88 -20.81
C PRO A 79 11.73 -3.59 -19.73
N ASP A 80 13.01 -3.60 -20.12
CA ASP A 80 14.14 -3.36 -19.20
C ASP A 80 14.20 -1.93 -18.66
N LYS A 81 13.50 -0.98 -19.29
CA LYS A 81 13.41 0.41 -18.84
C LYS A 81 11.97 0.79 -18.48
N ALA A 82 11.83 1.87 -17.71
CA ALA A 82 10.55 2.51 -17.49
C ALA A 82 9.85 2.83 -18.83
N PHE A 83 8.54 2.64 -18.88
CA PHE A 83 7.76 2.77 -20.11
C PHE A 83 6.44 3.49 -19.87
N THR A 84 5.94 4.18 -20.89
CA THR A 84 4.62 4.82 -20.86
C THR A 84 3.60 3.98 -21.62
N THR A 85 2.32 4.18 -21.31
CA THR A 85 1.21 3.63 -22.11
C THR A 85 0.53 4.75 -22.87
N GLU A 86 -0.35 4.41 -23.81
CA GLU A 86 -1.18 5.38 -24.55
C GLU A 86 -2.04 6.27 -23.64
N ARG A 87 -2.24 5.88 -22.37
CA ARG A 87 -2.97 6.66 -21.37
C ARG A 87 -2.14 7.78 -20.72
N ALA A 88 -0.83 7.82 -20.97
CA ALA A 88 0.05 8.82 -20.39
C ALA A 88 -0.33 10.21 -20.91
N GLN A 89 -0.58 11.15 -19.99
CA GLN A 89 -0.95 12.52 -20.34
C GLN A 89 0.26 13.45 -20.38
N LYS A 90 1.35 13.05 -19.71
CA LYS A 90 2.61 13.80 -19.64
C LYS A 90 3.71 13.00 -20.31
N ALA A 91 4.54 13.70 -21.09
CA ALA A 91 5.77 13.16 -21.65
C ALA A 91 6.80 12.84 -20.54
N GLY A 92 7.79 12.04 -20.91
CA GLY A 92 8.84 11.60 -19.99
C GLY A 92 8.33 10.62 -18.93
N LYS A 93 8.99 10.59 -17.76
CA LYS A 93 8.77 9.56 -16.73
C LYS A 93 7.67 9.89 -15.72
N ALA A 94 7.00 11.04 -15.82
CA ALA A 94 5.96 11.47 -14.87
C ALA A 94 4.72 10.56 -14.85
N ASN A 95 4.40 9.90 -15.96
CA ASN A 95 3.33 8.91 -16.07
C ASN A 95 3.86 7.53 -16.49
N ALA A 96 5.16 7.30 -16.37
CA ALA A 96 5.75 6.01 -16.69
C ALA A 96 5.44 4.96 -15.62
N ALA A 97 5.32 3.72 -16.05
CA ALA A 97 5.36 2.54 -15.20
C ALA A 97 6.81 2.06 -15.07
N SER A 98 7.10 1.38 -13.96
CA SER A 98 8.36 0.68 -13.77
C SER A 98 8.57 -0.38 -14.85
N GLY A 99 9.81 -0.48 -15.33
CA GLY A 99 10.27 -1.61 -16.11
C GLY A 99 10.36 -2.89 -15.27
N LYS A 100 11.01 -3.90 -15.84
CA LYS A 100 11.27 -5.20 -15.24
C LYS A 100 12.06 -5.08 -13.94
N ILE A 101 11.64 -5.80 -12.91
CA ILE A 101 12.41 -5.97 -11.68
C ILE A 101 13.49 -7.02 -11.95
N PHE A 102 14.74 -6.67 -11.72
CA PHE A 102 15.91 -7.50 -12.01
C PHE A 102 16.28 -8.44 -10.88
N VAL A 103 15.87 -8.10 -9.66
CA VAL A 103 16.15 -8.89 -8.45
C VAL A 103 14.97 -9.79 -8.07
N THR A 104 15.25 -10.89 -7.37
CA THR A 104 14.25 -11.89 -6.99
C THR A 104 13.79 -11.79 -5.54
N VAL A 105 14.29 -10.83 -4.77
CA VAL A 105 13.87 -10.63 -3.38
C VAL A 105 12.37 -10.30 -3.30
N PRO A 106 11.65 -10.79 -2.27
CA PRO A 106 10.26 -10.41 -2.07
C PRO A 106 10.14 -8.93 -1.67
N PRO A 107 8.96 -8.30 -1.86
CA PRO A 107 8.79 -6.88 -1.59
C PRO A 107 9.01 -6.45 -0.13
N ASP A 108 8.92 -7.39 0.80
CA ASP A 108 9.10 -7.22 2.24
C ASP A 108 10.50 -7.62 2.74
N HIS A 109 11.43 -7.94 1.83
CA HIS A 109 12.81 -8.32 2.15
C HIS A 109 13.57 -7.24 2.92
N PHE A 110 14.07 -7.60 4.11
CA PHE A 110 14.95 -6.78 4.93
C PHE A 110 16.43 -6.97 4.55
N GLY A 111 17.22 -5.91 4.75
CA GLY A 111 18.68 -5.98 4.60
C GLY A 111 19.19 -5.98 3.16
N PRO A 112 20.45 -6.38 2.94
CA PRO A 112 21.09 -6.38 1.64
C PRO A 112 20.42 -7.28 0.59
N ILE A 113 20.56 -6.92 -0.68
CA ILE A 113 20.17 -7.78 -1.80
C ILE A 113 21.43 -8.48 -2.28
N THR A 114 21.53 -9.76 -1.95
CA THR A 114 22.71 -10.61 -2.17
C THR A 114 22.81 -11.13 -3.61
N ALA A 115 23.97 -11.67 -3.99
CA ALA A 115 24.25 -12.22 -5.32
C ALA A 115 23.24 -13.28 -5.79
N GLU A 116 22.79 -14.14 -4.88
CA GLU A 116 21.77 -15.17 -5.17
C GLU A 116 20.42 -14.59 -5.62
N ASN A 117 20.17 -13.31 -5.31
CA ASN A 117 18.96 -12.59 -5.69
C ASN A 117 19.12 -11.71 -6.92
N ASP A 118 20.29 -11.74 -7.56
CA ASP A 118 20.60 -11.07 -8.82
C ASP A 118 20.97 -12.12 -9.88
N PRO A 119 19.97 -12.77 -10.49
CA PRO A 119 20.20 -13.92 -11.37
C PRO A 119 20.99 -13.58 -12.65
N ALA A 120 21.06 -12.30 -13.03
CA ALA A 120 21.74 -11.88 -14.24
C ALA A 120 23.22 -11.55 -14.00
N ARG A 121 23.53 -10.79 -12.95
CA ARG A 121 24.92 -10.39 -12.65
C ARG A 121 25.61 -11.28 -11.63
N ASN A 122 24.84 -11.99 -10.79
CA ASN A 122 25.34 -12.76 -9.65
C ASN A 122 26.27 -11.94 -8.73
N GLN A 123 25.91 -10.67 -8.51
CA GLN A 123 26.67 -9.72 -7.69
C GLN A 123 25.84 -9.21 -6.51
N GLY A 124 24.52 -9.08 -6.69
CA GLY A 124 23.65 -8.42 -5.74
C GLY A 124 23.64 -6.92 -5.98
N VAL A 125 23.02 -6.17 -5.08
CA VAL A 125 23.00 -4.71 -5.16
C VAL A 125 24.03 -4.16 -4.16
N LEU A 126 25.10 -3.59 -4.69
CA LEU A 126 26.23 -3.13 -3.89
C LEU A 126 26.04 -1.70 -3.38
N VAL A 127 26.66 -1.38 -2.25
CA VAL A 127 26.75 0.00 -1.76
C VAL A 127 27.48 0.86 -2.79
N GLY A 128 26.97 2.06 -3.02
CA GLY A 128 27.49 2.99 -4.04
C GLY A 128 26.96 2.73 -5.44
N GLU A 129 26.11 1.73 -5.67
CA GLU A 129 25.38 1.62 -6.93
C GLU A 129 24.48 2.84 -7.13
N CYS A 130 24.49 3.35 -8.37
CA CYS A 130 23.79 4.55 -8.79
C CYS A 130 22.74 4.22 -9.85
N TRP A 131 21.56 4.83 -9.74
CA TRP A 131 20.50 4.75 -10.73
C TRP A 131 20.08 6.14 -11.19
N GLU A 132 19.61 6.25 -12.43
CA GLU A 132 19.17 7.51 -13.01
C GLU A 132 17.99 8.12 -12.22
N ASP A 133 17.08 7.27 -11.75
CA ASP A 133 15.90 7.71 -11.02
C ASP A 133 15.28 6.64 -10.10
N ARG A 134 14.15 7.02 -9.49
CA ARG A 134 13.37 6.19 -8.56
C ARG A 134 12.69 4.99 -9.22
N LEU A 135 12.46 5.00 -10.53
CA LEU A 135 11.92 3.84 -11.27
C LEU A 135 13.02 2.81 -11.50
N GLU A 136 14.23 3.24 -11.87
CA GLU A 136 15.36 2.33 -12.04
C GLU A 136 15.84 1.76 -10.69
N CYS A 137 15.94 2.60 -9.65
CA CYS A 137 16.20 2.13 -8.27
C CYS A 137 15.18 1.08 -7.81
N ARG A 138 13.91 1.23 -8.22
CA ARG A 138 12.85 0.25 -7.95
C ARG A 138 13.11 -1.08 -8.66
N GLN A 139 13.65 -1.08 -9.88
CA GLN A 139 13.94 -2.29 -10.65
C GLN A 139 14.98 -3.17 -9.97
N TRP A 140 15.86 -2.56 -9.17
CA TRP A 140 16.86 -3.25 -8.36
C TRP A 140 16.42 -3.56 -6.93
N GLY A 141 15.16 -3.30 -6.56
CA GLY A 141 14.62 -3.64 -5.24
C GLY A 141 15.19 -2.84 -4.05
N ALA A 142 16.15 -1.95 -4.29
CA ALA A 142 16.74 -1.08 -3.28
C ALA A 142 15.66 -0.25 -2.58
N HIS A 143 14.76 0.37 -3.36
CA HIS A 143 13.59 1.06 -2.84
C HIS A 143 12.39 0.97 -3.80
N LEU A 144 11.37 0.21 -3.41
CA LEU A 144 10.26 -0.15 -4.30
C LEU A 144 9.24 0.97 -4.58
N PRO A 145 8.90 1.86 -3.63
CA PRO A 145 8.06 3.01 -3.94
C PRO A 145 8.74 3.96 -4.92
N HIS A 146 8.02 4.39 -5.95
CA HIS A 146 8.55 5.36 -6.93
C HIS A 146 8.40 6.83 -6.47
N VAL A 147 7.54 7.10 -5.47
CA VAL A 147 7.26 8.46 -4.95
C VAL A 147 7.48 8.55 -3.44
N ALA A 148 6.88 7.63 -2.66
CA ALA A 148 6.96 7.70 -1.20
C ALA A 148 8.43 7.60 -0.72
N GLY A 149 8.78 8.32 0.35
CA GLY A 149 10.12 8.24 0.93
C GLY A 149 10.37 6.98 1.76
N ILE A 150 9.32 6.32 2.26
CA ILE A 150 9.42 5.15 3.14
C ILE A 150 8.77 3.95 2.45
N ALA A 151 9.47 2.82 2.40
CA ALA A 151 8.95 1.51 2.03
C ALA A 151 8.72 0.67 3.29
N GLY A 152 7.50 0.17 3.50
CA GLY A 152 7.20 -0.62 4.69
C GLY A 152 5.72 -0.93 4.90
N GLN A 153 5.46 -1.85 5.84
CA GLN A 153 4.13 -2.15 6.35
C GLN A 153 4.10 -1.99 7.87
N SER A 154 3.04 -1.36 8.39
CA SER A 154 2.91 -1.02 9.81
C SER A 154 2.93 -2.22 10.76
N ASN A 155 2.65 -3.42 10.27
CA ASN A 155 2.64 -4.66 11.04
C ASN A 155 3.87 -5.55 10.79
N HIS A 156 4.84 -5.09 10.00
CA HIS A 156 5.98 -5.90 9.59
C HIS A 156 7.30 -5.17 9.80
N GLY A 157 7.39 -3.91 9.35
CA GLY A 157 8.61 -3.12 9.39
C GLY A 157 8.82 -2.37 8.07
N SER A 158 9.89 -1.59 8.03
CA SER A 158 10.32 -0.78 6.89
C SER A 158 11.55 -1.40 6.26
N GLN A 159 11.50 -1.66 4.96
CA GLN A 159 12.60 -2.26 4.23
C GLN A 159 13.61 -1.22 3.76
N SER A 160 13.14 0.00 3.44
CA SER A 160 14.03 1.07 2.98
C SER A 160 13.44 2.48 3.10
N VAL A 161 14.33 3.47 3.13
CA VAL A 161 14.01 4.90 3.08
C VAL A 161 14.78 5.60 1.96
N ALA A 162 14.24 6.72 1.47
CA ALA A 162 14.85 7.57 0.48
C ALA A 162 15.05 8.99 1.04
N LEU A 163 16.32 9.43 1.14
CA LEU A 163 16.73 10.78 1.47
C LEU A 163 16.73 11.62 0.20
N SER A 164 15.72 12.47 0.03
CA SER A 164 15.52 13.26 -1.19
C SER A 164 15.31 14.75 -0.95
N GLY A 165 15.59 15.26 0.26
CA GLY A 165 15.41 16.68 0.62
C GLY A 165 13.94 17.13 0.57
N GLY A 166 13.02 16.22 0.83
CA GLY A 166 11.58 16.47 0.74
C GLY A 166 10.95 17.05 2.01
N TYR A 167 11.72 17.09 3.11
CA TYR A 167 11.34 17.64 4.40
C TYR A 167 12.46 18.57 4.87
N GLU A 168 12.08 19.72 5.42
CA GLU A 168 13.02 20.74 5.87
C GLU A 168 13.75 20.33 7.16
N ASP A 169 13.14 19.44 7.94
CA ASP A 169 13.68 18.92 9.20
C ASP A 169 14.66 17.74 9.00
N ASP A 170 14.91 17.32 7.76
CA ASP A 170 15.89 16.26 7.47
C ASP A 170 17.33 16.80 7.60
N GLU A 171 18.18 16.05 8.32
CA GLU A 171 19.62 16.33 8.42
C GLU A 171 20.42 15.11 7.96
N ASP A 172 21.38 15.28 7.04
CA ASP A 172 22.24 14.17 6.58
C ASP A 172 23.70 14.44 6.95
N HIS A 173 24.25 13.59 7.83
CA HIS A 173 25.63 13.64 8.33
C HIS A 173 26.45 12.44 7.81
N GLY A 174 25.99 11.76 6.76
CA GLY A 174 26.68 10.64 6.13
C GLY A 174 26.49 9.32 6.88
N GLU A 175 27.17 9.13 7.99
CA GLU A 175 27.07 7.89 8.80
C GLU A 175 25.72 7.78 9.52
N TRP A 176 25.16 8.93 9.89
CA TRP A 176 23.84 9.02 10.52
C TRP A 176 23.06 10.20 9.92
N PHE A 177 21.75 10.19 10.10
CA PHE A 177 20.85 11.22 9.61
C PHE A 177 19.61 11.32 10.51
N LEU A 178 19.00 12.51 10.54
CA LEU A 178 17.66 12.71 11.07
C LEU A 178 16.67 12.61 9.91
N TYR A 179 15.65 11.78 10.09
CA TYR A 179 14.67 11.52 9.05
C TYR A 179 13.27 11.85 9.52
N THR A 180 12.57 12.65 8.72
CA THR A 180 11.21 13.07 9.00
C THR A 180 10.21 12.02 8.50
N GLY A 181 9.21 11.73 9.33
CA GLY A 181 8.08 10.89 8.94
C GLY A 181 7.33 11.46 7.73
N SER A 182 6.49 10.62 7.13
CA SER A 182 5.58 11.05 6.07
C SER A 182 4.25 11.61 6.61
N GLY A 183 3.58 12.44 5.81
CA GLY A 183 2.26 12.99 6.15
C GLY A 183 2.35 14.38 6.77
N GLY A 184 1.29 14.77 7.48
CA GLY A 184 1.16 16.14 8.00
C GLY A 184 0.83 17.18 6.93
N ARG A 185 0.49 16.75 5.71
CA ARG A 185 0.35 17.60 4.52
C ARG A 185 -1.03 17.45 3.89
N ASP A 186 -1.63 18.55 3.45
CA ASP A 186 -2.81 18.50 2.59
C ASP A 186 -2.42 18.13 1.15
N LEU A 187 -2.82 16.93 0.74
CA LEU A 187 -2.59 16.40 -0.62
C LEU A 187 -3.89 16.39 -1.46
N SER A 188 -4.89 17.18 -1.07
CA SER A 188 -6.10 17.41 -1.85
C SER A 188 -5.76 17.89 -3.29
N GLY A 189 -6.66 17.61 -4.24
CA GLY A 189 -6.43 17.97 -5.64
C GLY A 189 -5.37 17.12 -6.35
N ASN A 190 -5.18 15.86 -5.94
CA ASN A 190 -4.25 14.90 -6.58
C ASN A 190 -2.78 15.33 -6.51
N LYS A 191 -2.41 16.10 -5.48
CA LYS A 191 -1.01 16.42 -5.18
C LYS A 191 -0.26 15.16 -4.73
N ARG A 192 1.07 15.18 -4.92
CA ARG A 192 1.98 14.13 -4.42
C ARG A 192 2.83 14.61 -3.26
N THR A 193 3.10 15.91 -3.21
CA THR A 193 3.81 16.60 -2.15
C THR A 193 3.15 17.94 -1.86
N SER A 194 3.40 18.48 -0.67
CA SER A 194 3.12 19.86 -0.27
C SER A 194 4.34 20.35 0.49
N LYS A 195 4.71 21.63 0.34
CA LYS A 195 5.79 22.21 1.16
C LYS A 195 5.31 22.48 2.59
N GLU A 196 4.07 22.91 2.72
CA GLU A 196 3.48 23.28 4.01
C GLU A 196 3.00 22.03 4.77
N GLN A 197 3.41 21.94 6.03
CA GLN A 197 2.79 21.07 7.03
C GLN A 197 1.52 21.75 7.53
N SER A 198 0.39 21.06 7.46
CA SER A 198 -0.94 21.57 7.83
C SER A 198 -1.58 20.86 9.02
N PHE A 199 -1.00 19.77 9.51
CA PHE A 199 -1.43 19.05 10.71
C PHE A 199 -0.34 18.12 11.24
N ASP A 200 -0.48 17.66 12.49
CA ASP A 200 0.49 16.76 13.12
C ASP A 200 0.64 15.43 12.36
N GLN A 201 1.89 15.01 12.21
CA GLN A 201 2.19 13.65 11.75
C GLN A 201 1.82 12.61 12.81
N LYS A 202 1.52 11.39 12.36
CA LYS A 202 1.10 10.29 13.22
C LYS A 202 1.96 9.05 12.99
N PHE A 203 2.14 8.25 14.05
CA PHE A 203 2.69 6.90 13.94
C PHE A 203 1.65 5.93 13.39
N GLU A 204 1.40 6.04 12.09
CA GLU A 204 0.51 5.19 11.33
C GLU A 204 1.19 4.80 9.99
N LYS A 205 0.72 3.72 9.37
CA LYS A 205 1.19 3.28 8.04
C LYS A 205 2.73 3.18 7.97
N MET A 206 3.36 3.95 7.09
CA MET A 206 4.81 3.89 6.87
C MET A 206 5.61 4.47 8.04
N ASN A 207 5.08 5.45 8.76
CA ASN A 207 5.74 5.97 9.97
C ASN A 207 5.72 4.91 11.07
N GLU A 208 4.63 4.14 11.16
CA GLU A 208 4.58 2.98 12.06
C GLU A 208 5.55 1.88 11.63
N ALA A 209 5.72 1.64 10.33
CA ALA A 209 6.68 0.68 9.81
C ALA A 209 8.13 1.00 10.23
N LEU A 210 8.52 2.28 10.20
CA LEU A 210 9.82 2.73 10.74
C LEU A 210 9.90 2.51 12.26
N ARG A 211 8.85 2.88 13.00
CA ARG A 211 8.81 2.66 14.46
C ARG A 211 8.94 1.18 14.81
N VAL A 212 8.31 0.28 14.04
CA VAL A 212 8.44 -1.17 14.20
C VAL A 212 9.87 -1.62 13.95
N SER A 213 10.52 -1.13 12.90
CA SER A 213 11.91 -1.50 12.57
C SER A 213 12.87 -1.07 13.68
N CYS A 214 12.70 0.15 14.20
CA CYS A 214 13.46 0.66 15.33
C CYS A 214 13.28 -0.23 16.59
N LYS A 215 12.03 -0.59 16.91
CA LYS A 215 11.73 -1.46 18.07
C LYS A 215 12.36 -2.85 17.98
N HIS A 216 12.49 -3.41 16.78
CA HIS A 216 12.97 -4.77 16.58
C HIS A 216 14.42 -4.85 16.07
N GLY A 217 15.06 -3.70 15.80
CA GLY A 217 16.41 -3.66 15.23
C GLY A 217 16.48 -4.17 13.79
N TYR A 218 15.42 -4.04 13.00
CA TYR A 218 15.44 -4.49 11.60
C TYR A 218 16.27 -3.55 10.72
N PRO A 219 17.08 -4.10 9.79
CA PRO A 219 17.88 -3.29 8.89
C PRO A 219 17.00 -2.58 7.87
N VAL A 220 17.29 -1.30 7.65
CA VAL A 220 16.58 -0.43 6.69
C VAL A 220 17.60 0.01 5.63
N ARG A 221 17.37 -0.32 4.36
CA ARG A 221 18.25 0.18 3.29
C ARG A 221 18.03 1.68 3.11
N VAL A 222 19.10 2.44 2.88
CA VAL A 222 19.01 3.88 2.69
C VAL A 222 19.35 4.21 1.25
N VAL A 223 18.57 5.10 0.66
CA VAL A 223 18.80 5.55 -0.71
C VAL A 223 18.93 7.06 -0.70
N ARG A 224 20.08 7.59 -1.13
CA ARG A 224 20.33 9.04 -1.22
C ARG A 224 20.10 9.53 -2.63
N GLN A 225 19.20 10.49 -2.79
CA GLN A 225 18.99 11.15 -4.07
C GLN A 225 19.89 12.39 -4.15
N VAL A 226 20.87 12.33 -5.04
CA VAL A 226 21.65 13.48 -5.50
C VAL A 226 21.04 14.02 -6.80
N SER A 227 21.32 15.26 -7.18
CA SER A 227 20.65 15.98 -8.27
C SER A 227 20.64 15.26 -9.63
N LEU A 228 21.47 14.23 -9.82
CA LEU A 228 21.58 13.44 -11.05
C LEU A 228 21.41 11.91 -10.84
N PHE A 229 21.44 11.41 -9.60
CA PHE A 229 21.48 9.97 -9.33
C PHE A 229 20.84 9.57 -8.00
N VAL A 230 20.50 8.30 -7.90
CA VAL A 230 20.00 7.64 -6.71
C VAL A 230 21.04 6.64 -6.25
N VAL A 231 21.60 6.80 -5.04
CA VAL A 231 22.74 6.01 -4.53
C VAL A 231 22.30 5.12 -3.35
N LEU A 232 22.61 3.83 -3.39
CA LEU A 232 22.40 2.93 -2.24
C LEU A 232 23.50 3.11 -1.19
N VAL A 233 23.06 3.23 0.06
CA VAL A 233 23.89 3.29 1.26
C VAL A 233 23.24 2.43 2.35
N TYR A 234 24.05 1.80 3.22
CA TYR A 234 23.55 1.11 4.41
C TYR A 234 23.68 2.00 5.63
#